data_AF-K6DH12-F1
#
_entry.id   AF-K6DH12-F1
#
_cell.length_a   1.000
_cell.length_b   1.000
_cell.length_c   1.000
_cell.angle_alpha   90.00
_cell.angle_beta   90.00
_cell.angle_gamma   90.00
#
_symmetry.space_group_name_H-M   'P 1'
#
loop_
_entity.id
_entity.type
_entity.pdbx_description
1 polymer ?
#
loop_
_entity_poly.entity_id
_entity_poly.type
_entity_poly.pdbx_seq_one_letter_code
_entity_poly.pdbx_strand_id
1 'polypeptide(L)' 'MMICEWKTFATDSETYTQEVFEETVGDEFEAMQVEDNEEIPAYIWTVNYVIIVKKYSKVLTEILFEKIPRNPVCE' A
#
# COMPACT_ATOMS: atom_id res chain seq x y z
N MET A 1 -7.30 11.63 1.43
CA MET A 1 -6.72 12.33 0.27
C MET A 1 -5.93 11.37 -0.62
N MET A 2 -6.10 11.46 -1.94
CA MET A 2 -5.26 10.75 -2.91
C MET A 2 -4.01 11.57 -3.19
N ILE A 3 -2.84 10.93 -3.20
CA ILE A 3 -1.55 11.54 -3.52
C ILE A 3 -0.81 10.69 -4.55
N CYS A 4 -0.19 11.36 -5.54
CA CYS A 4 0.61 10.72 -6.59
C CYS A 4 2.11 10.72 -6.27
N GLU A 5 2.44 11.00 -5.01
CA GLU A 5 3.80 10.97 -4.49
C GLU A 5 3.83 9.98 -3.33
N TRP A 6 4.95 9.27 -3.20
CA TRP A 6 5.13 8.37 -2.07
C TRP A 6 5.22 9.17 -0.77
N LYS A 7 4.46 8.75 0.24
CA LYS A 7 4.65 9.20 1.62
C LYS A 7 4.99 8.00 2.47
N THR A 8 6.23 7.95 2.93
CA THR A 8 6.72 6.89 3.81
C THR A 8 5.83 6.77 5.05
N PHE A 9 5.46 5.53 5.36
CA PHE A 9 4.70 5.18 6.55
C PHE A 9 5.39 4.03 7.26
N ALA A 10 5.13 3.89 8.55
CA ALA A 10 5.73 2.85 9.37
C ALA A 10 4.67 2.13 10.17
N THR A 11 5.00 0.90 10.48
CA THR A 11 4.35 0.04 11.47
C THR A 11 5.26 -0.07 12.68
N ASP A 12 4.80 -0.73 13.73
CA ASP A 12 5.63 -0.98 14.92
C ASP A 12 6.86 -1.86 14.60
N SER A 13 6.81 -2.62 13.50
CA SER A 13 7.84 -3.58 13.10
C SER A 13 8.69 -3.14 11.90
N GLU A 14 8.15 -2.31 11.01
CA GLU A 14 8.75 -2.06 9.69
C GLU A 14 8.40 -0.66 9.15
N THR A 15 9.36 -0.02 8.48
CA THR A 15 9.18 1.23 7.75
C THR A 15 9.07 0.95 6.26
N TYR A 16 7.98 1.37 5.63
CA TYR A 16 7.72 1.18 4.22
C TYR A 16 8.12 2.43 3.43
N THR A 17 9.34 2.42 2.89
CA THR A 17 9.76 3.33 1.80
C THR A 17 9.20 2.85 0.47
N GLN A 18 9.25 3.70 -0.56
CA GLN A 18 8.78 3.34 -1.90
C GLN A 18 9.51 2.08 -2.40
N GLU A 19 10.84 2.07 -2.27
CA GLU A 19 11.69 0.95 -2.70
C GLU A 19 11.30 -0.37 -1.99
N VAL A 20 11.13 -0.34 -0.66
CA VAL A 20 10.75 -1.53 0.11
C VAL A 20 9.37 -2.03 -0.30
N PHE A 21 8.42 -1.12 -0.52
CA PHE A 21 7.08 -1.48 -0.98
C PHE A 21 7.09 -2.10 -2.38
N GLU A 22 7.77 -1.46 -3.33
CA GLU A 22 7.87 -1.93 -4.72
C GLU A 22 8.58 -3.29 -4.79
N GLU A 23 9.60 -3.52 -3.97
CA GLU A 23 10.24 -4.84 -3.83
C GLU A 23 9.29 -5.88 -3.24
N THR A 24 8.53 -5.52 -2.19
CA THR A 24 7.58 -6.41 -1.52
C THR A 24 6.41 -6.79 -2.44
N VAL A 25 5.90 -5.84 -3.21
CA VAL A 25 4.76 -6.03 -4.12
C VAL A 25 5.23 -6.52 -5.49
N GLY A 26 6.49 -6.29 -5.89
CA GLY A 26 7.01 -6.62 -7.21
C GLY A 26 6.30 -5.85 -8.33
N ASP A 27 5.91 -4.60 -8.07
CA ASP A 27 5.23 -3.71 -9.03
C ASP A 27 5.57 -2.25 -8.72
N GLU A 28 5.41 -1.35 -9.70
CA GLU A 28 5.82 0.06 -9.59
C GLU A 28 4.69 0.95 -9.07
N PHE A 29 4.99 1.84 -8.12
CA PHE A 29 4.02 2.74 -7.48
C PHE A 29 3.52 3.83 -8.44
N GLU A 30 2.22 4.14 -8.37
CA GLU A 30 1.64 5.30 -9.09
C GLU A 30 0.96 6.32 -8.17
N ALA A 31 0.19 5.85 -7.18
CA ALA A 31 -0.55 6.72 -6.28
C ALA A 31 -0.97 5.98 -5.00
N MET A 32 -1.35 6.72 -3.97
CA MET A 32 -1.98 6.14 -2.78
C MET A 32 -3.05 7.03 -2.18
N GLN A 33 -4.00 6.38 -1.51
CA GLN A 33 -5.06 7.03 -0.76
C GLN A 33 -4.74 6.90 0.72
N VAL A 34 -4.55 8.05 1.37
CA VAL A 34 -4.41 8.15 2.83
C VAL A 34 -5.68 8.76 3.39
N GLU A 35 -6.35 8.11 4.34
CA GLU A 35 -7.53 8.69 4.98
C GLU A 35 -7.17 9.85 5.90
N ASP A 36 -8.12 10.74 6.18
CA ASP A 36 -7.85 11.92 6.98
C ASP A 36 -7.55 11.51 8.44
N ASN A 37 -6.43 11.99 8.99
CA ASN A 37 -5.84 11.60 10.28
C ASN A 37 -5.22 10.21 10.36
N GLU A 38 -5.06 9.51 9.24
CA GLU A 38 -4.32 8.25 9.18
C GLU A 38 -2.91 8.45 8.61
N GLU A 39 -1.93 7.71 9.14
CA GLU A 39 -0.56 7.72 8.61
C GLU A 39 -0.34 6.62 7.56
N ILE A 40 -1.09 5.53 7.67
CA ILE A 40 -1.01 4.37 6.79
C ILE A 40 -2.02 4.54 5.65
N PRO A 41 -1.61 4.41 4.38
CA PRO A 41 -2.55 4.46 3.26
C PRO A 41 -3.55 3.30 3.32
N ALA A 42 -4.79 3.54 2.96
CA ALA A 42 -5.81 2.48 2.83
C ALA A 42 -5.66 1.71 1.51
N TYR A 43 -5.29 2.44 0.45
CA TYR A 43 -5.11 1.89 -0.90
C TYR A 43 -3.82 2.43 -1.53
N ILE A 44 -3.14 1.59 -2.29
CA ILE A 44 -1.98 1.96 -3.09
C ILE A 44 -2.20 1.43 -4.51
N TRP A 45 -2.14 2.32 -5.51
CA TRP A 45 -2.17 1.96 -6.92
C TRP A 45 -0.76 1.73 -7.41
N THR A 46 -0.60 0.65 -8.15
CA THR A 46 0.58 0.34 -8.93
C THR A 46 0.20 0.21 -10.41
N VAL A 47 1.20 0.01 -11.26
CA VAL A 47 1.00 -0.15 -12.72
C VAL A 47 -0.01 -1.28 -13.02
N ASN A 48 0.10 -2.41 -12.33
CA ASN A 48 -0.69 -3.61 -12.63
C ASN A 48 -1.78 -3.92 -11.59
N TYR A 49 -1.67 -3.39 -10.36
CA TYR A 49 -2.55 -3.74 -9.25
C TYR A 49 -3.10 -2.52 -8.50
N VAL A 50 -4.21 -2.76 -7.82
CA VAL A 50 -4.67 -1.95 -6.70
C VAL A 50 -4.40 -2.77 -5.43
N ILE A 51 -3.60 -2.22 -4.53
CA ILE A 51 -3.21 -2.86 -3.28
C ILE A 51 -4.11 -2.32 -2.17
N ILE A 52 -4.78 -3.21 -1.45
CA ILE A 52 -5.48 -2.88 -0.20
C ILE A 52 -4.52 -3.12 0.96
N VAL A 53 -4.32 -2.10 1.80
CA VAL A 53 -3.50 -2.21 3.00
C VAL A 53 -4.41 -2.52 4.19
N LYS A 54 -4.38 -3.78 4.67
CA LYS A 54 -5.21 -4.22 5.80
C LYS A 54 -4.39 -4.21 7.09
N LYS A 55 -4.88 -3.52 8.11
CA LYS A 55 -4.30 -3.59 9.48
C LYS A 55 -4.79 -4.87 10.17
N TYR A 56 -3.88 -5.70 10.68
CA TYR A 56 -4.21 -7.05 11.16
C TYR A 56 -4.44 -7.13 12.69
N SER A 57 -3.92 -6.20 13.50
CA SER A 57 -4.07 -6.24 14.96
C SER A 57 -4.29 -4.85 15.59
N LYS A 58 -5.01 -4.85 16.73
CA LYS A 58 -5.22 -3.66 17.59
C LYS A 58 -4.07 -3.43 18.59
N VAL A 59 -3.19 -4.42 18.75
CA VAL A 59 -2.13 -4.45 19.78
C VAL A 59 -0.74 -4.26 19.15
N LEU A 60 -0.55 -4.77 17.93
CA LEU A 60 0.63 -4.55 17.10
C LEU A 60 0.13 -4.07 15.73
N THR A 61 0.68 -2.99 15.23
CA THR A 61 0.23 -2.38 13.97
C THR A 61 0.83 -3.13 12.78
N GLU A 62 0.59 -4.43 12.65
CA GLU A 62 1.00 -5.20 11.47
C GLU A 62 0.06 -4.92 10.29
N ILE A 63 0.61 -4.93 9.07
CA ILE A 63 -0.14 -4.70 7.84
C ILE A 63 0.00 -5.87 6.87
N LEU A 64 -1.04 -6.06 6.05
CA LEU A 64 -1.08 -7.03 4.97
C LEU A 64 -1.39 -6.30 3.66
N PHE A 65 -0.62 -6.60 2.61
CA PHE A 65 -0.87 -6.12 1.26
C PHE A 65 -1.68 -7.14 0.46
N GLU A 66 -2.93 -6.81 0.16
CA GLU A 66 -3.80 -7.61 -0.69
C GLU A 66 -3.86 -7.02 -2.09
N LYS A 67 -3.53 -7.81 -3.11
CA LYS A 67 -3.46 -7.35 -4.51
C LYS A 67 -4.76 -7.62 -5.24
N ILE A 68 -5.29 -6.59 -5.90
CA ILE A 68 -6.42 -6.69 -6.83
C ILE A 68 -5.90 -6.33 -8.22
N PRO A 69 -6.02 -7.20 -9.23
CA PRO A 69 -5.63 -6.88 -10.61
C PRO A 69 -6.38 -5.64 -11.10
N ARG A 70 -5.64 -4.63 -11.56
CA ARG A 70 -6.23 -3.38 -12.07
C ARG A 70 -6.93 -3.60 -13.41
N ASN A 71 -6.33 -4.43 -14.25
CA ASN A 71 -6.89 -4.88 -15.51
C ASN A 71 -7.04 -6.40 -15.43
N PRO A 72 -8.27 -6.95 -15.39
CA PRO A 72 -8.44 -8.39 -15.44
C PRO A 72 -7.98 -8.90 -16.80
N VAL A 73 -6.81 -9.54 -16.82
CA VAL A 73 -6.41 -10.41 -17.93
C VAL A 73 -7.13 -11.73 -17.75
N CYS A 74 -8.20 -11.91 -18.51
CA CYS A 74 -8.80 -13.23 -18.72
C CYS A 74 -7.95 -13.96 -19.75
N GLU A 75 -7.35 -15.09 -19.38
CA GLU A 75 -6.83 -16.07 -20.33
C GLU A 75 -7.95 -16.98 -20.85
#